data_AF-A0A966K9L0-F1
#
_entry.id   AF-A0A966K9L0-F1
#
_cell.length_a   1.000
_cell.length_b   1.000
_cell.length_c   1.000
_cell.angle_alpha   90.00
_cell.angle_beta   90.00
_cell.angle_gamma   90.00
#
_symmetry.space_group_name_H-M   'P 1'
#
loop_
_entity.id
_entity.type
_entity.pdbx_description
1 polymer ?
#
loop_
_entity_poly.entity_id
_entity_poly.type
_entity_poly.pdbx_seq_one_letter_code
_entity_poly.pdbx_strand_id
1 'polypeptide(L)' 'MRIDKLTTKFQEALGDAQSLALSNDNQFIEPEHLLLAMV' A
#
# COMPACT_ATOMS: atom_id res chain seq x y z
N MET A 1 2.91 -12.56 2.09
CA MET A 1 2.97 -11.96 3.45
C MET A 1 1.80 -12.47 4.28
N ARG A 2 1.92 -12.54 5.61
CA ARG A 2 0.80 -12.81 6.53
C ARG A 2 0.09 -11.48 6.86
N ILE A 3 -0.80 -11.01 5.98
CA ILE A 3 -1.49 -9.71 6.11
C ILE A 3 -2.31 -9.62 7.40
N ASP A 4 -2.87 -10.75 7.82
CA ASP A 4 -3.67 -10.91 9.04
C ASP A 4 -2.91 -10.54 10.33
N LYS A 5 -1.58 -10.48 10.29
CA LYS A 5 -0.74 -10.08 11.44
C LYS A 5 -0.38 -8.59 11.47
N LEU A 6 -0.81 -7.82 10.49
CA LEU A 6 -0.58 -6.38 10.42
C LEU A 6 -1.72 -5.66 11.14
N THR A 7 -1.49 -4.41 11.56
CA THR A 7 -2.55 -3.59 12.13
C THR A 7 -3.60 -3.27 11.07
N THR A 8 -4.86 -3.09 11.45
CA THR A 8 -5.94 -2.77 10.51
C THR A 8 -5.61 -1.56 9.63
N LYS A 9 -5.08 -0.47 10.24
CA LYS A 9 -4.68 0.73 9.51
C LYS A 9 -3.58 0.47 8.47
N PHE A 10 -2.65 -0.43 8.77
CA PHE A 10 -1.60 -0.79 7.80
C PHE A 10 -2.13 -1.68 6.67
N GLN A 11 -3.14 -2.53 6.95
CA GLN A 11 -3.81 -3.31 5.92
C GLN A 11 -4.60 -2.41 4.96
N GLU A 12 -5.27 -1.38 5.47
CA GLU A 12 -5.94 -0.34 4.68
C GLU A 12 -4.92 0.43 3.81
N ALA A 13 -3.83 0.92 4.42
CA ALA A 13 -2.78 1.64 3.70
C ALA A 13 -2.11 0.80 2.59
N LEU A 14 -1.99 -0.52 2.77
CA LEU A 14 -1.50 -1.41 1.71
C LEU A 14 -2.46 -1.47 0.50
N GLY A 15 -3.77 -1.41 0.72
CA GLY A 15 -4.76 -1.33 -0.36
C GLY A 15 -4.71 0.01 -1.09
N ASP A 16 -4.57 1.11 -0.36
CA ASP A 16 -4.44 2.44 -0.94
C ASP A 16 -3.12 2.59 -1.73
N ALA A 17 -2.02 2.03 -1.20
CA ALA A 17 -0.73 1.98 -1.90
C ALA A 17 -0.79 1.21 -3.22
N GLN A 18 -1.57 0.12 -3.28
CA GLN A 18 -1.79 -0.61 -4.53
C GLN A 18 -2.53 0.23 -5.56
N SER A 19 -3.53 1.00 -5.12
CA SER A 19 -4.27 1.91 -5.99
C SER A 19 -3.37 3.02 -6.54
N LEU A 20 -2.49 3.59 -5.70
CA LEU A 20 -1.49 4.58 -6.10
C LEU A 20 -0.49 4.02 -7.11
N ALA A 21 -0.02 2.78 -6.93
CA ALA A 21 0.89 2.16 -7.88
C ALA A 21 0.21 1.98 -9.24
N LEU A 22 -1.02 1.45 -9.26
CA LEU A 22 -1.78 1.25 -10.50
C LEU A 22 -2.10 2.57 -11.20
N SER A 23 -2.44 3.63 -10.47
CA SER A 23 -2.73 4.94 -11.09
C SER A 23 -1.51 5.60 -11.72
N ASN A 24 -0.31 5.20 -11.32
CA ASN A 24 0.97 5.72 -11.84
C ASN A 24 1.67 4.71 -12.78
N ASP A 25 0.93 3.70 -13.28
CA ASP A 25 1.45 2.65 -14.16
C ASP A 25 2.65 1.86 -13.59
N ASN A 26 2.78 1.85 -12.26
CA ASN A 26 3.81 1.09 -11.55
C ASN A 26 3.32 -0.35 -11.34
N GLN A 27 4.06 -1.31 -11.91
CA GLN A 27 3.71 -2.74 -11.85
C GLN A 27 3.84 -3.35 -10.44
N PHE A 28 4.57 -2.66 -9.56
CA PHE A 28 4.82 -3.08 -8.19
C PHE A 28 4.52 -1.94 -7.22
N ILE A 29 4.12 -2.31 -6.01
CA ILE A 29 4.06 -1.36 -4.90
C ILE A 29 5.51 -1.07 -4.48
N GLU A 30 5.97 0.13 -4.77
CA GLU A 30 7.24 0.66 -4.24
C GLU A 30 7.03 1.38 -2.89
N PRO A 31 8.06 1.53 -2.05
CA PRO A 31 7.94 2.09 -0.69
C PRO A 31 7.29 3.48 -0.62
N GLU A 32 7.45 4.32 -1.64
CA GLU A 32 6.85 5.64 -1.71
C GLU A 32 5.32 5.59 -1.76
N HIS A 33 4.73 4.58 -2.40
CA HIS A 33 3.27 4.43 -2.45
C HIS A 33 2.70 4.14 -1.07
N LEU A 34 3.39 3.28 -0.31
CA LEU A 34 3.01 2.96 1.05
C LEU A 34 3.22 4.15 1.99
N LEU A 35 4.33 4.87 1.83
CA LEU A 35 4.59 6.07 2.63
C LEU A 35 3.50 7.13 2.41
N LEU A 36 3.10 7.36 1.16
CA LEU A 36 2.02 8.29 0.81
C LEU A 36 0.66 7.83 1.33
N ALA A 37 0.39 6.52 1.34
CA ALA A 37 -0.85 5.94 1.85
C ALA A 37 -0.95 5.89 3.39
N MET A 38 0.15 6.16 4.12
CA MET A 38 0.18 6.10 5.59
C MET A 38 -0.02 7.47 6.27
N VAL A 39 -0.18 8.54 5.50
CA VAL A 39 -0.46 9.91 5.98
C VAL A 39 -1.92 10.02 6.40
#